data_AF-A0A916R6C9-F1
#
_entry.id   AF-A0A916R6C9-F1
#
_cell.length_a   1.000
_cell.length_b   1.000
_cell.length_c   1.000
_cell.angle_alpha   90.00
_cell.angle_beta   90.00
_cell.angle_gamma   90.00
#
_symmetry.space_group_name_H-M   'P 1'
#
loop_
_entity.id
_entity.type
_entity.pdbx_description
1 polymer ?
#
loop_
_entity_poly.entity_id
_entity_poly.type
_entity_poly.pdbx_seq_one_letter_code
_entity_poly.pdbx_strand_id
1 'polypeptide(L)'
;MIQEQIFEESSGNVFADLGLDDADELFTRGKIGIQVIRLLKQRHLKQDEISEILGISQPEVSYLMNGEFQRYSEGKLLNFLKRLDIEITLHLRSRNGENQDIETAIAL
;
A
#
# COMPACT_ATOMS: atom_id res chain seq x y z
N MET A 1 -2.24 -21.47 -36.62
CA MET A 1 -3.16 -20.38 -36.20
C MET A 1 -2.42 -19.59 -35.13
N ILE A 2 -2.10 -18.34 -35.41
CA ILE A 2 -1.50 -17.43 -34.42
C ILE A 2 -2.70 -16.82 -33.70
N GLN A 3 -2.86 -17.11 -32.40
CA GLN A 3 -3.85 -16.40 -31.59
C GLN A 3 -3.38 -14.94 -31.53
N GLU A 4 -4.21 -14.02 -32.01
CA GLU A 4 -4.01 -12.59 -31.73
C GLU A 4 -4.00 -12.41 -30.21
N GLN A 5 -2.92 -11.83 -29.71
CA GLN A 5 -2.80 -11.53 -28.30
C GLN A 5 -3.70 -10.34 -28.00
N ILE A 6 -4.88 -10.64 -27.43
CA ILE A 6 -5.83 -9.62 -26.97
C ILE A 6 -5.23 -8.98 -25.72
N PHE A 7 -5.00 -7.67 -25.77
CA PHE A 7 -4.58 -6.87 -24.62
C PHE A 7 -5.64 -5.79 -24.37
N GLU A 8 -5.80 -5.42 -23.10
CA GLU A 8 -6.68 -4.33 -22.66
C GLU A 8 -5.82 -3.27 -21.98
N GLU A 9 -6.13 -2.00 -22.26
CA GLU A 9 -5.45 -0.87 -21.62
C GLU A 9 -5.93 -0.76 -20.16
N SER A 10 -5.00 -0.74 -19.20
CA SER A 10 -5.33 -0.67 -17.79
C SER A 10 -5.91 0.70 -17.42
N SER A 11 -6.92 0.71 -16.54
CA SER A 11 -7.43 1.96 -15.92
C SER A 11 -6.41 2.63 -14.99
N GLY A 12 -5.28 1.97 -14.72
CA GLY A 12 -4.32 2.34 -13.70
C GLY A 12 -4.64 1.73 -12.34
N ASN A 13 -5.81 1.10 -12.15
CA ASN A 13 -6.14 0.26 -11.01
C ASN A 13 -6.42 -1.18 -11.47
N VAL A 14 -5.42 -2.05 -11.34
CA VAL A 14 -5.53 -3.47 -11.75
C VAL A 14 -6.67 -4.21 -11.06
N PHE A 15 -7.05 -3.83 -9.85
CA PHE A 15 -8.16 -4.48 -9.14
C PHE A 15 -9.52 -4.08 -9.74
N ALA A 16 -9.63 -2.86 -10.26
CA ALA A 16 -10.83 -2.40 -10.96
C ALA A 16 -10.91 -3.06 -12.35
N ASP A 17 -9.78 -3.19 -13.04
CA ASP A 17 -9.69 -3.90 -14.32
C ASP A 17 -10.12 -5.37 -14.18
N LEU A 18 -9.88 -5.97 -13.01
CA LEU A 18 -10.32 -7.32 -12.66
C LEU A 18 -11.77 -7.41 -12.14
N GLY A 19 -12.47 -6.29 -12.00
CA GLY A 19 -13.87 -6.25 -11.56
C GLY A 19 -14.09 -6.58 -10.09
N LEU A 20 -13.13 -6.29 -9.21
CA LEU A 20 -13.29 -6.50 -7.77
C LEU A 20 -14.07 -5.35 -7.12
N ASP A 21 -14.99 -5.67 -6.22
CA ASP A 21 -15.89 -4.69 -5.59
C ASP A 21 -15.13 -3.66 -4.72
N ASP A 22 -14.04 -4.06 -4.07
CA ASP A 22 -13.21 -3.25 -3.17
C ASP A 22 -11.92 -2.75 -3.85
N ALA A 23 -11.95 -2.60 -5.18
CA ALA A 23 -10.77 -2.29 -6.00
C ALA A 23 -9.96 -1.09 -5.51
N ASP A 24 -10.59 0.01 -5.11
CA ASP A 24 -9.89 1.22 -4.66
C ASP A 24 -9.18 1.02 -3.31
N GLU A 25 -9.80 0.26 -2.41
CA GLU A 25 -9.21 -0.09 -1.11
C GLU A 25 -8.04 -1.05 -1.29
N LEU A 26 -8.20 -2.09 -2.12
CA LEU A 26 -7.13 -3.03 -2.46
C LEU A 26 -5.95 -2.30 -3.10
N PHE A 27 -6.22 -1.37 -4.01
CA PHE A 27 -5.19 -0.58 -4.66
C PHE A 27 -4.46 0.32 -3.68
N THR A 28 -5.18 0.96 -2.76
CA THR A 28 -4.59 1.81 -1.71
C THR A 28 -3.72 0.99 -0.76
N ARG A 29 -4.22 -0.15 -0.25
CA ARG A 29 -3.43 -1.09 0.57
C ARG A 29 -2.20 -1.59 -0.19
N GLY A 30 -2.33 -1.92 -1.47
CA GLY A 30 -1.22 -2.32 -2.33
C GLY A 30 -0.13 -1.25 -2.46
N LYS A 31 -0.52 0.00 -2.68
CA LYS A 31 0.40 1.14 -2.77
C LYS A 31 1.15 1.42 -1.47
N ILE A 32 0.48 1.30 -0.33
CA ILE A 32 1.13 1.52 0.98
C ILE A 32 2.01 0.30 1.32
N GLY A 33 1.45 -0.91 1.20
CA GLY A 33 2.11 -2.16 1.55
C GLY A 33 3.40 -2.41 0.76
N ILE A 34 3.44 -2.05 -0.52
CA ILE A 34 4.67 -2.20 -1.31
C ILE A 34 5.81 -1.30 -0.79
N GLN A 35 5.49 -0.12 -0.22
CA GLN A 35 6.51 0.72 0.41
C GLN A 35 7.05 0.08 1.68
N VAL A 36 6.18 -0.54 2.49
CA VAL A 36 6.60 -1.30 3.67
C VAL A 36 7.60 -2.39 3.26
N ILE A 37 7.24 -3.26 2.30
CA ILE A 37 8.14 -4.33 1.83
C ILE A 37 9.45 -3.77 1.29
N ARG A 38 9.41 -2.68 0.51
CA ARG A 38 10.63 -2.06 -0.05
C ARG A 38 11.58 -1.63 1.05
N LEU A 39 11.09 -0.97 2.09
CA LEU A 39 11.90 -0.52 3.23
C LEU A 39 12.48 -1.70 4.02
N LEU A 40 11.67 -2.72 4.29
CA LEU A 40 12.15 -3.94 4.97
C LEU A 40 13.28 -4.61 4.18
N LYS A 41 13.13 -4.72 2.85
CA LYS A 41 14.15 -5.30 1.95
C LYS A 41 15.41 -4.43 1.88
N GLN A 42 15.27 -3.10 1.82
CA GLN A 42 16.39 -2.16 1.81
C GLN A 42 17.22 -2.23 3.10
N ARG A 43 16.58 -2.51 4.23
CA ARG A 43 17.26 -2.70 5.53
C ARG A 43 17.84 -4.11 5.71
N HIS A 44 17.64 -5.02 4.75
CA HIS A 44 18.12 -6.41 4.80
C HIS A 44 17.69 -7.19 6.05
N LEU A 45 16.50 -6.88 6.58
CA LEU A 45 15.98 -7.50 7.79
C LEU A 45 15.55 -8.95 7.56
N LYS A 46 15.84 -9.81 8.53
CA LYS A 46 15.31 -11.18 8.63
C LYS A 46 13.89 -11.15 9.21
N GLN A 47 13.16 -12.25 9.03
CA GLN A 47 11.75 -12.30 9.43
C GLN A 47 11.51 -12.11 10.93
N ASP A 48 12.42 -12.57 11.77
CA ASP A 48 12.41 -12.36 13.23
C ASP A 48 12.58 -10.88 13.58
N GLU A 49 13.56 -10.21 12.96
CA GLU A 49 13.77 -8.76 13.14
C GLU A 49 12.54 -7.95 12.67
N ILE A 50 11.92 -8.35 11.55
CA ILE A 50 10.68 -7.73 11.05
C ILE A 50 9.54 -7.94 12.06
N SER A 51 9.40 -9.14 12.63
CA SER A 51 8.38 -9.47 13.63
C SER A 51 8.49 -8.54 14.83
N GLU A 52 9.72 -8.33 15.34
CA GLU A 52 10.00 -7.46 16.48
C GLU A 52 9.74 -5.98 16.15
N ILE A 53 10.27 -5.48 15.04
CA ILE A 53 10.13 -4.06 14.63
C ILE A 53 8.65 -3.71 14.39
N LEU A 54 7.94 -4.55 13.63
CA LEU A 54 6.55 -4.31 13.28
C LEU A 54 5.57 -4.70 14.39
N GLY A 55 6.00 -5.46 15.39
CA GLY A 55 5.15 -5.95 16.49
C GLY A 55 4.05 -6.90 16.00
N ILE A 56 4.38 -7.76 15.04
CA ILE A 56 3.45 -8.74 14.43
C ILE A 56 4.03 -10.14 14.52
N SER A 57 3.18 -11.16 14.47
CA SER A 57 3.63 -12.56 14.50
C SER A 57 4.43 -12.96 13.26
N GLN A 58 5.27 -13.99 13.36
CA GLN A 58 6.03 -14.50 12.21
C GLN A 58 5.14 -14.95 11.03
N PRO A 59 3.97 -15.58 11.23
CA PRO A 59 3.02 -15.82 10.13
C PRO A 59 2.53 -14.53 9.47
N GLU A 60 2.23 -13.49 10.25
CA GLU A 60 1.89 -12.18 9.70
C GLU A 60 3.06 -11.57 8.91
N VAL A 61 4.32 -11.75 9.34
CA VAL A 61 5.48 -11.34 8.54
C VAL A 61 5.47 -12.03 7.18
N SER A 62 5.18 -13.33 7.14
CA SER A 62 5.10 -14.09 5.88
C SER A 62 4.01 -13.54 4.95
N TYR A 63 2.79 -13.34 5.47
CA TYR A 63 1.68 -12.76 4.70
C TYR A 63 2.04 -11.38 4.14
N LEU A 64 2.63 -10.51 4.97
CA LEU A 64 3.08 -9.19 4.56
C LEU A 64 4.12 -9.29 3.43
N MET A 65 5.14 -10.14 3.57
CA MET A 65 6.22 -10.28 2.59
C MET A 65 5.77 -10.93 1.27
N ASN A 66 4.67 -11.70 1.30
CA ASN A 66 4.02 -12.26 0.13
C ASN A 66 3.04 -11.29 -0.54
N GLY A 67 2.87 -10.08 0.00
CA GLY A 67 1.99 -9.06 -0.58
C GLY A 67 0.51 -9.26 -0.28
N GLU A 68 0.16 -10.02 0.77
CA GLU A 68 -1.23 -10.23 1.19
C GLU A 68 -1.78 -9.02 1.98
N PHE A 69 -1.70 -7.83 1.38
CA PHE A 69 -2.03 -6.55 2.01
C PHE A 69 -3.50 -6.41 2.39
N GLN A 70 -4.39 -7.14 1.72
CA GLN A 70 -5.82 -7.20 2.02
C GLN A 70 -6.13 -7.67 3.45
N ARG A 71 -5.16 -8.33 4.12
CA ARG A 71 -5.30 -8.76 5.52
C ARG A 71 -5.11 -7.63 6.54
N TYR A 72 -4.65 -6.47 6.09
CA TYR A 72 -4.33 -5.33 6.95
C TYR A 72 -5.22 -4.14 6.59
N SER A 73 -5.66 -3.40 7.60
CA SER A 73 -6.23 -2.08 7.34
C SER A 73 -5.16 -1.12 6.82
N GLU A 74 -5.57 -0.09 6.07
CA GLU A 74 -4.68 0.98 5.63
C GLU A 74 -3.94 1.62 6.82
N GLY A 75 -4.65 1.87 7.93
CA GLY A 75 -4.06 2.38 9.16
C GLY A 75 -2.98 1.47 9.76
N LYS A 76 -3.13 0.14 9.69
CA LYS A 76 -2.09 -0.79 10.16
C LYS A 76 -0.86 -0.75 9.25
N LEU A 77 -1.05 -0.64 7.93
CA LEU A 77 0.05 -0.47 6.98
C LEU A 77 0.79 0.88 7.18
N LEU A 78 0.07 1.97 7.43
CA LEU A 78 0.67 3.26 7.80
C LEU A 78 1.43 3.15 9.14
N ASN A 79 0.91 2.41 10.12
CA ASN A 79 1.62 2.17 11.37
C ASN A 79 2.94 1.41 11.16
N PHE A 80 2.98 0.46 10.22
CA PHE A 80 4.24 -0.21 9.86
C PHE A 80 5.26 0.77 9.30
N LEU A 81 4.85 1.70 8.43
CA LEU A 81 5.73 2.75 7.92
C LEU A 81 6.29 3.62 9.07
N LYS A 82 5.44 4.02 10.03
CA LYS A 82 5.91 4.77 11.22
C LYS A 82 6.91 3.99 12.07
N ARG A 83 6.69 2.69 12.27
CA ARG A 83 7.63 1.79 12.98
C ARG A 83 8.95 1.60 12.25
N LEU A 84 8.97 1.92 10.95
CA LEU A 84 10.17 1.98 10.13
C LEU A 84 10.72 3.41 10.04
N ASP A 85 10.41 4.28 11.00
CA ASP A 85 10.93 5.65 11.08
C ASP A 85 10.64 6.50 9.83
N ILE A 86 9.51 6.23 9.16
CA ILE A 86 9.06 7.01 8.02
C ILE A 86 8.11 8.10 8.48
N GLU A 87 8.45 9.34 8.15
CA GLU A 87 7.52 10.47 8.23
C GLU A 87 6.47 10.35 7.13
N ILE A 88 5.20 10.47 7.51
CA ILE A 88 4.07 10.36 6.59
C ILE A 88 3.32 11.68 6.58
N THR A 89 3.19 12.29 5.41
CA THR A 89 2.38 13.50 5.19
C THR A 89 1.20 13.17 4.30
N LEU A 90 -0.01 13.44 4.77
CA LEU A 90 -1.23 13.39 3.96
C LEU A 90 -1.54 14.76 3.39
N HIS A 91 -1.59 14.87 2.07
CA HIS A 91 -2.00 16.09 1.37
C HIS A 91 -3.48 15.98 0.99
N LEU A 92 -4.31 16.80 1.64
CA LEU A 92 -5.74 16.89 1.33
C LEU A 92 -5.96 17.99 0.29
N ARG A 93 -6.69 17.65 -0.78
CA ARG A 93 -7.07 18.60 -1.84
C ARG A 93 -8.54 18.45 -2.18
N SER A 94 -9.24 19.58 -2.35
CA SER A 94 -10.61 19.56 -2.86
C SER A 94 -10.63 19.05 -4.30
N ARG A 95 -11.56 18.13 -4.60
CA ARG A 95 -11.77 17.61 -5.96
C ARG A 95 -12.44 18.64 -6.88
N ASN A 96 -13.19 19.57 -6.31
CA ASN A 96 -13.92 20.63 -7.02
C ASN A 96 -13.26 21.96 -6.64
N GLY A 97 -12.43 22.50 -7.53
CA GLY A 97 -11.48 23.59 -7.25
C GLY A 97 -12.09 24.98 -7.03
N GLU A 98 -13.21 25.10 -6.32
CA GLU A 98 -13.83 26.41 -6.01
C GLU A 98 -13.16 27.14 -4.83
N ASN A 99 -12.21 26.51 -4.13
CA ASN A 99 -11.28 27.17 -3.22
C ASN A 99 -9.88 26.59 -3.45
N GLN A 100 -9.03 27.34 -4.15
CA GLN A 100 -7.69 26.89 -4.57
C GLN A 100 -6.65 26.80 -3.44
N ASP A 101 -7.00 27.14 -2.18
CA ASP A 101 -5.99 27.44 -1.15
C ASP A 101 -6.02 26.59 0.13
N ILE A 102 -6.76 25.48 0.18
CA ILE A 102 -6.72 24.58 1.36
C ILE A 102 -5.99 23.29 0.98
N GLU A 103 -4.67 23.40 0.82
CA GLU A 103 -3.78 22.25 0.97
C GLU A 103 -3.53 22.04 2.46
N THR A 104 -4.29 21.13 3.07
CA THR A 104 -4.00 20.70 4.44
C THR A 104 -3.00 19.55 4.37
N ALA A 105 -1.81 19.79 4.90
CA ALA A 105 -0.84 18.73 5.18
C ALA A 105 -1.06 18.23 6.62
N ILE A 106 -1.33 16.93 6.78
CA ILE A 106 -1.38 16.27 8.08
C ILE A 106 -0.16 15.38 8.21
N ALA A 107 0.71 15.69 9.18
CA ALA A 107 1.76 14.76 9.59
C ALA A 107 1.15 13.69 10.50
N LEU A 108 1.33 12.42 10.14
CA LEU A 108 0.81 11.29 10.92
C LEU A 108 1.85 10.77 11.90
#